data_AF-A0A1V4SFI7-F1
#
_entry.id   AF-A0A1V4SFI7-F1
#
_cell.length_a   1.000
_cell.length_b   1.000
_cell.length_c   1.000
_cell.angle_alpha   90.00
_cell.angle_beta   90.00
_cell.angle_gamma   90.00
#
_symmetry.space_group_name_H-M   'P 1'
#
loop_
_entity.id
_entity.type
_entity.pdbx_description
1 polymer ?
#
loop_
_entity_poly.entity_id
_entity_poly.type
_entity_poly.pdbx_seq_one_letter_code
_entity_poly.pdbx_strand_id
1 'polypeptide(L)'
;MGKYIKNPIPVEAIEYSTGMEDGFDELDIAVNSGLDSEHYENPADLNKIPYIYTLEGKHYINKGDYIITGVDGERYPCKREIFLKTYSPANI
;
A
#
# COMPACT_ATOMS: atom_id res chain seq x y z
N MET A 1 -1.98 -0.88 -31.47
CA MET A 1 -1.57 -0.49 -30.11
C MET A 1 -0.05 -0.31 -30.08
N GLY A 2 0.44 0.80 -29.55
CA GLY A 2 1.87 0.99 -29.29
C GLY A 2 2.30 0.23 -28.04
N LYS A 3 3.54 -0.24 -28.00
CA LYS A 3 4.17 -0.82 -26.80
C LYS A 3 5.11 0.22 -26.22
N TYR A 4 4.99 0.48 -24.93
CA TYR A 4 5.82 1.43 -24.20
C TYR A 4 6.43 0.74 -22.98
N ILE A 5 7.60 1.21 -22.54
CA ILE A 5 8.29 0.73 -21.35
C ILE A 5 8.27 1.87 -20.32
N LYS A 6 7.90 1.57 -19.06
CA LYS A 6 7.97 2.55 -17.97
C LYS A 6 9.44 2.86 -17.66
N ASN A 7 9.76 4.13 -17.42
CA ASN A 7 11.13 4.51 -17.03
C ASN A 7 11.57 3.74 -15.76
N PRO A 8 12.78 3.17 -15.74
CA PRO A 8 13.28 2.40 -14.60
C PRO A 8 13.80 3.35 -13.53
N ILE A 9 12.91 3.85 -12.68
CA ILE A 9 13.24 4.75 -11.59
C ILE A 9 13.22 3.93 -10.29
N PRO A 10 14.31 3.93 -9.48
CA PRO A 10 14.30 3.34 -8.15
C PRO A 10 13.22 4.00 -7.28
N VAL A 11 12.55 3.21 -6.45
CA VAL A 11 11.57 3.70 -5.48
C VAL A 11 12.00 3.33 -4.07
N GLU A 12 11.61 4.14 -3.10
CA GLU A 12 11.70 3.77 -1.70
C GLU A 12 10.49 2.93 -1.33
N ALA A 13 10.72 1.85 -0.58
CA ALA A 13 9.66 1.01 -0.08
C ALA A 13 10.07 0.39 1.24
N ILE A 14 9.12 0.32 2.17
CA ILE A 14 9.31 -0.31 3.47
C ILE A 14 8.06 -1.11 3.81
N GLU A 15 8.26 -2.31 4.36
CA GLU A 15 7.15 -3.11 4.89
C GLU A 15 6.43 -2.30 5.97
N TYR A 16 5.10 -2.29 5.90
CA TYR A 16 4.27 -1.52 6.81
C TYR A 16 4.54 -1.91 8.27
N SER A 17 4.60 -0.90 9.12
CA SER A 17 4.57 -1.02 10.57
C SER A 17 3.64 0.05 11.12
N THR A 18 2.99 -0.25 12.26
CA THR A 18 2.08 0.69 12.91
C THR A 18 2.74 2.05 13.17
N GLY A 19 2.06 3.13 12.83
CA GLY A 19 2.54 4.51 12.84
C GLY A 19 2.86 5.07 11.46
N MET A 20 2.71 4.29 10.39
CA MET A 20 2.93 4.72 9.00
C MET A 20 1.64 5.15 8.29
N GLU A 21 0.50 4.75 8.82
CA GLU A 21 -0.84 5.09 8.35
C GLU A 21 -1.17 6.58 8.50
N ASP A 22 -2.07 7.08 7.65
CA ASP A 22 -2.61 8.45 7.76
C ASP A 22 -3.82 8.55 8.67
N GLY A 23 -4.42 7.41 8.98
CA GLY A 23 -5.58 7.34 9.85
C GLY A 23 -6.16 5.94 9.91
N PHE A 24 -7.27 5.86 10.62
CA PHE A 24 -8.01 4.62 10.87
C PHE A 24 -9.48 4.82 10.62
N ASP A 25 -10.13 3.82 10.04
CA ASP A 25 -11.58 3.74 9.91
C ASP A 25 -12.14 2.53 10.68
N GLU A 26 -13.43 2.59 10.98
CA GLU A 26 -14.19 1.41 11.41
C GLU A 26 -14.40 0.46 10.22
N LEU A 27 -14.60 -0.83 10.49
CA LEU A 27 -14.70 -1.87 9.45
C LEU A 27 -15.82 -1.60 8.43
N ASP A 28 -16.98 -1.14 8.90
CA ASP A 28 -18.13 -0.82 8.03
C ASP A 28 -17.82 0.35 7.08
N ILE A 29 -17.13 1.39 7.57
CA ILE A 29 -16.67 2.51 6.75
C ILE A 29 -15.64 2.01 5.73
N ALA A 30 -14.72 1.15 6.13
CA ALA A 30 -13.68 0.63 5.25
C ALA A 30 -14.25 -0.23 4.12
N VAL A 31 -15.17 -1.15 4.44
CA VAL A 31 -15.86 -1.98 3.45
C VAL A 31 -16.64 -1.12 2.46
N ASN A 32 -17.39 -0.13 2.95
CA ASN A 32 -18.12 0.81 2.09
C ASN A 32 -17.18 1.68 1.21
N SER A 33 -15.93 1.81 1.60
CA SER A 33 -14.90 2.58 0.89
C SER A 33 -14.01 1.69 0.00
N GLY A 34 -14.34 0.41 -0.17
CA GLY A 34 -13.66 -0.50 -1.11
C GLY A 34 -12.67 -1.48 -0.50
N LEU A 35 -12.65 -1.64 0.84
CA LEU A 35 -11.90 -2.72 1.47
C LEU A 35 -12.49 -4.08 1.08
N ASP A 36 -11.64 -4.98 0.58
CA ASP A 36 -11.95 -6.40 0.46
C ASP A 36 -11.87 -7.08 1.83
N SER A 37 -12.98 -7.13 2.56
CA SER A 37 -13.03 -7.73 3.89
C SER A 37 -12.84 -9.24 3.92
N GLU A 38 -13.05 -9.95 2.80
CA GLU A 38 -12.89 -11.42 2.77
C GLU A 38 -11.42 -11.83 2.85
N HIS A 39 -10.54 -11.01 2.27
CA HIS A 39 -9.09 -11.24 2.25
C HIS A 39 -8.31 -10.22 3.10
N TYR A 40 -9.00 -9.44 3.94
CA TYR A 40 -8.34 -8.44 4.77
C TYR A 40 -7.68 -9.07 5.99
N GLU A 41 -6.40 -8.81 6.15
CA GLU A 41 -5.65 -9.14 7.37
C GLU A 41 -5.23 -7.85 8.07
N ASN A 42 -5.74 -7.61 9.27
CA ASN A 42 -5.42 -6.40 10.02
C ASN A 42 -3.92 -6.37 10.38
N PRO A 43 -3.17 -5.35 9.93
CA PRO A 43 -1.73 -5.32 10.15
C PRO A 43 -1.34 -4.86 11.56
N ALA A 44 -2.25 -4.25 12.31
CA ALA A 44 -1.93 -3.54 13.56
C ALA A 44 -2.48 -4.25 14.81
N ASP A 45 -3.15 -5.41 14.67
CA ASP A 45 -3.92 -6.07 15.74
C ASP A 45 -4.86 -5.08 16.47
N LEU A 46 -5.37 -4.08 15.74
CA LEU A 46 -6.26 -3.05 16.24
C LEU A 46 -7.71 -3.39 15.90
N ASN A 47 -8.66 -2.84 16.67
CA ASN A 47 -10.08 -2.90 16.33
C ASN A 47 -10.48 -1.97 15.17
N LYS A 48 -9.52 -1.30 14.53
CA LYS A 48 -9.72 -0.36 13.42
C LYS A 48 -8.86 -0.72 12.22
N ILE A 49 -9.22 -0.19 11.07
CA ILE A 49 -8.60 -0.46 9.77
C ILE A 49 -7.70 0.71 9.38
N PRO A 50 -6.36 0.55 9.34
CA PRO A 50 -5.45 1.60 8.92
C PRO A 50 -5.55 1.85 7.40
N TYR A 51 -5.38 3.10 7.02
CA TYR A 51 -5.28 3.51 5.62
C TYR A 51 -4.19 4.55 5.41
N ILE A 52 -3.74 4.68 4.16
CA ILE A 52 -3.02 5.86 3.69
C ILE A 52 -3.82 6.57 2.60
N TYR A 53 -3.58 7.87 2.46
CA TYR A 53 -4.06 8.61 1.31
C TYR A 53 -3.17 8.35 0.10
N THR A 54 -3.80 7.92 -0.98
CA THR A 54 -3.22 7.78 -2.31
C THR A 54 -3.85 8.82 -3.23
N LEU A 55 -3.40 8.90 -4.49
CA LEU A 55 -4.02 9.77 -5.50
C LEU A 55 -5.48 9.40 -5.81
N GLU A 56 -5.90 8.18 -5.46
CA GLU A 56 -7.26 7.65 -5.67
C GLU A 56 -8.14 7.81 -4.42
N GLY A 57 -7.61 8.37 -3.33
CA GLY A 57 -8.27 8.44 -2.03
C GLY A 57 -7.69 7.45 -1.02
N LYS A 58 -8.52 7.03 -0.06
CA LYS A 58 -8.09 6.08 0.99
C LYS A 58 -7.77 4.73 0.39
N HIS A 59 -6.61 4.20 0.74
CA HIS A 59 -6.24 2.82 0.43
C HIS A 59 -5.89 2.11 1.74
N TYR A 60 -6.63 1.04 2.03
CA TYR A 60 -6.48 0.29 3.27
C TYR A 60 -5.28 -0.64 3.22
N ILE A 61 -4.57 -0.74 4.34
CA ILE A 61 -3.29 -1.44 4.44
C ILE A 61 -3.53 -2.83 5.00
N ASN A 62 -3.04 -3.86 4.32
CA ASN A 62 -3.04 -5.23 4.82
C ASN A 62 -1.74 -5.58 5.55
N LYS A 63 -1.81 -6.63 6.36
CA LYS A 63 -0.63 -7.24 6.98
C LYS A 63 0.41 -7.62 5.93
N GLY A 64 1.64 -7.11 6.13
CA GLY A 64 2.78 -7.39 5.27
C GLY A 64 2.84 -6.54 3.99
N ASP A 65 1.88 -5.63 3.76
CA ASP A 65 1.97 -4.69 2.64
C ASP A 65 3.24 -3.85 2.76
N TYR A 66 3.88 -3.58 1.63
CA TYR A 66 4.91 -2.56 1.50
C TYR A 66 4.25 -1.23 1.22
N ILE A 67 4.66 -0.18 1.93
CA ILE A 67 4.33 1.19 1.55
C ILE A 67 5.44 1.69 0.64
N ILE A 68 5.07 1.97 -0.60
CA ILE A 68 5.99 2.48 -1.62
C ILE A 68 5.79 3.98 -1.73
N THR A 69 6.89 4.73 -1.75
CA THR A 69 6.91 6.16 -2.04
C THR A 69 7.26 6.34 -3.51
N GLY A 70 6.34 6.94 -4.26
CA GLY A 70 6.51 7.28 -5.66
C GLY A 70 7.34 8.54 -5.89
N VAL A 71 7.44 8.95 -7.15
CA VAL A 71 8.42 9.98 -7.59
C VAL A 71 8.06 11.39 -7.10
N ASP A 72 6.78 11.65 -6.84
CA ASP A 72 6.28 12.94 -6.35
C ASP A 72 5.93 12.86 -4.84
N GLY A 73 6.41 11.81 -4.15
CA GLY A 73 6.15 11.59 -2.73
C GLY A 73 4.78 10.96 -2.43
N GLU A 74 4.01 10.59 -3.47
CA GLU A 74 2.78 9.84 -3.30
C GLU A 74 3.06 8.48 -2.67
N ARG A 75 2.16 8.01 -1.81
CA ARG A 75 2.29 6.69 -1.18
C ARG A 75 1.22 5.74 -1.68
N TYR A 76 1.54 4.47 -1.74
CA TYR A 76 0.58 3.40 -2.03
C TYR A 76 1.00 2.11 -1.33
N PRO A 77 0.04 1.33 -0.80
CA PRO A 77 0.34 0.01 -0.28
C PRO A 77 0.49 -0.98 -1.45
N CYS A 78 1.33 -1.97 -1.29
CA CYS A 78 1.58 -3.02 -2.26
C CYS A 78 1.78 -4.35 -1.55
N LYS A 79 0.98 -5.35 -1.91
CA LYS A 79 1.10 -6.68 -1.31
C LYS A 79 2.52 -7.22 -1.43
N ARG A 80 3.04 -7.79 -0.34
CA ARG A 80 4.42 -8.32 -0.26
C ARG A 80 4.81 -9.15 -1.46
N GLU A 81 3.97 -10.11 -1.82
CA GLU A 81 4.23 -11.05 -2.91
C GLU A 81 4.22 -10.40 -4.29
N ILE A 82 3.50 -9.28 -4.46
CA ILE A 82 3.53 -8.48 -5.68
C ILE A 82 4.80 -7.64 -5.69
N PHE A 83 5.11 -6.97 -4.58
CA PHE A 83 6.31 -6.14 -4.44
C PHE A 83 7.58 -6.95 -4.76
N LEU A 84 7.79 -8.09 -4.08
CA LEU A 84 8.97 -8.93 -4.27
C LEU A 84 9.08 -9.57 -5.67
N LYS A 85 7.99 -9.65 -6.43
CA LYS A 85 7.99 -10.14 -7.82
C LYS A 85 8.27 -9.03 -8.84
N THR A 86 8.05 -7.77 -8.47
CA THR A 86 8.08 -6.62 -9.40
C THR A 86 9.23 -5.66 -9.14
N TYR A 87 9.80 -5.68 -7.95
CA TYR A 87 10.93 -4.86 -7.54
C TYR A 87 12.12 -5.74 -7.13
N SER A 88 13.31 -5.30 -7.53
CA SER A 88 14.58 -5.87 -7.11
C SER A 88 15.38 -4.80 -6.37
N PRO A 89 16.26 -5.18 -5.42
CA PRO A 89 17.17 -4.23 -4.78
C PRO A 89 17.94 -3.42 -5.83
N ALA A 90 17.86 -2.09 -5.73
CA ALA A 90 18.69 -1.20 -6.52
C ALA A 90 20.07 -1.13 -5.86
N ASN A 91 21.12 -1.49 -6.60
CA ASN A 91 22.49 -1.17 -6.21
C ASN A 91 22.76 0.26 -6.64
N ILE A 92 22.50 1.21 -5.73
CA ILE A 92 22.78 2.64 -5.92
C ILE A 92 24.15 2.96 -5.33
#